data_AF-A0A530QF10-F1
#
_entry.id   AF-A0A530QF10-F1
#
_cell.length_a   1.000
_cell.length_b   1.000
_cell.length_c   1.000
_cell.angle_alpha   90.00
_cell.angle_beta   90.00
_cell.angle_gamma   90.00
#
_symmetry.space_group_name_H-M   'P 1'
#
loop_
_entity.id
_entity.type
_entity.pdbx_description
1 polymer ?
#
loop_
_entity_poly.entity_id
_entity_poly.type
_entity_poly.pdbx_seq_one_letter_code
_entity_poly.pdbx_strand_id
1 'polypeptide(L)'
;PLRWAVRIFSDTIRGIPILVLMFFVYYGMPAVGLHLQSFWAAVLALTLFKTAQVVEYVRGAVGSIPKGQSEAAMAIGLTFRQRLTYVIFPQAFR
;
A
#
# COMPACT_ATOMS: atom_id res chain seq x y z
N PRO A 1 -9.33 -5.03 -12.82
CA PRO A 1 -7.99 -4.55 -13.19
C PRO A 1 -7.19 -3.91 -12.04
N LEU A 2 -7.64 -2.79 -11.43
CA LEU A 2 -6.85 -2.05 -10.43
C LEU A 2 -6.48 -2.87 -9.19
N ARG A 3 -7.43 -3.65 -8.64
CA ARG A 3 -7.17 -4.52 -7.47
C ARG A 3 -6.05 -5.52 -7.72
N TRP A 4 -5.99 -6.09 -8.93
CA TRP A 4 -4.94 -7.04 -9.31
C TRP A 4 -3.60 -6.35 -9.49
N ALA A 5 -3.56 -5.16 -10.09
CA ALA A 5 -2.33 -4.38 -10.23
C ALA A 5 -1.72 -4.05 -8.86
N VAL A 6 -2.53 -3.57 -7.91
CA VAL A 6 -2.06 -3.27 -6.54
C VAL A 6 -1.55 -4.52 -5.84
N ARG A 7 -2.25 -5.66 -5.99
CA ARG A 7 -1.88 -6.92 -5.37
C ARG A 7 -0.56 -7.49 -5.92
N ILE A 8 -0.41 -7.50 -7.25
CA ILE A 8 0.83 -7.94 -7.89
C ILE A 8 1.99 -7.05 -7.45
N PHE A 9 1.81 -5.72 -7.45
CA PHE A 9 2.81 -4.80 -6.96
C PHE A 9 3.21 -5.09 -5.50
N SER A 10 2.24 -5.19 -4.57
CA SER A 10 2.54 -5.40 -3.16
C SER A 10 3.21 -6.75 -2.90
N ASP A 11 2.72 -7.81 -3.53
CA ASP A 11 3.19 -9.18 -3.31
C ASP A 11 4.61 -9.36 -3.88
N THR A 12 4.88 -8.82 -5.07
CA THR A 12 6.22 -8.87 -5.68
C THR A 12 7.25 -8.09 -4.85
N ILE A 13 6.96 -6.82 -4.50
CA ILE A 13 7.94 -5.98 -3.80
C ILE A 13 8.23 -6.52 -2.40
N ARG A 14 7.23 -7.05 -1.69
CA ARG A 14 7.42 -7.64 -0.35
C ARG A 14 8.17 -8.96 -0.37
N GLY A 15 8.14 -9.68 -1.49
CA GLY A 15 8.91 -10.92 -1.69
C GLY A 15 10.40 -10.69 -1.91
N ILE A 16 10.81 -9.45 -2.21
CA ILE A 16 12.21 -9.09 -2.48
C ILE A 16 12.86 -8.58 -1.19
N PRO A 17 14.02 -9.12 -0.77
CA PRO A 17 14.79 -8.54 0.32
C PRO A 17 15.16 -7.07 0.03
N ILE A 18 14.99 -6.17 0.99
CA ILE A 18 15.20 -4.73 0.78
C ILE A 18 16.58 -4.40 0.18
N LEU A 19 17.63 -5.09 0.63
CA LEU A 19 18.99 -4.89 0.10
C LEU A 19 19.09 -5.24 -1.39
N VAL A 20 18.42 -6.32 -1.82
CA VAL A 20 18.36 -6.73 -3.23
C VAL A 20 17.61 -5.67 -4.04
N LEU A 21 16.51 -5.14 -3.51
CA LEU A 21 15.76 -4.06 -4.17
C LEU A 21 16.60 -2.79 -4.31
N MET A 22 17.37 -2.41 -3.28
CA MET A 22 18.26 -1.25 -3.33
C MET A 22 19.34 -1.41 -4.41
N PHE A 23 19.99 -2.58 -4.47
CA PHE A 23 20.94 -2.86 -5.54
C PHE A 23 20.29 -2.89 -6.91
N PHE A 24 19.08 -3.46 -7.01
CA PHE A 24 18.33 -3.49 -8.26
C PHE A 24 18.04 -2.09 -8.78
N VAL A 25 17.57 -1.14 -7.95
CA VAL A 25 17.34 0.22 -8.48
C VAL A 25 18.63 0.98 -8.73
N TYR A 26 19.68 0.81 -7.91
CA TYR A 26 20.94 1.53 -8.13
C TYR A 26 21.67 1.07 -9.40
N TYR A 27 21.82 -0.24 -9.58
CA TYR A 27 22.55 -0.81 -10.71
C TYR A 27 21.67 -1.09 -11.94
N GLY A 28 20.36 -1.27 -11.77
CA GLY A 28 19.43 -1.58 -12.86
C GLY A 28 18.89 -0.35 -13.59
N MET A 29 18.72 0.79 -12.90
CA MET A 29 18.23 2.03 -13.53
C MET A 29 19.07 2.53 -14.72
N PRO A 30 20.41 2.37 -14.73
CA PRO A 30 21.22 2.68 -15.92
C PRO A 30 20.77 1.95 -17.20
N ALA A 31 20.18 0.75 -17.10
CA ALA A 31 19.69 0.01 -18.26
C ALA A 31 18.50 0.70 -18.97
N VAL A 32 17.80 1.60 -18.26
CA VAL A 32 16.73 2.45 -18.82
C VAL A 32 17.19 3.90 -19.01
N GLY A 33 18.50 4.16 -18.98
CA GLY A 33 19.10 5.48 -19.19
C GLY A 33 19.07 6.40 -17.97
N LEU A 34 18.73 5.89 -16.78
CA LEU A 34 18.65 6.67 -15.55
C LEU A 34 19.84 6.39 -14.64
N HIS A 35 20.73 7.38 -14.49
CA HIS A 35 21.86 7.30 -13.56
C HIS A 35 21.52 8.01 -12.25
N LEU A 36 21.01 7.25 -11.29
CA LEU A 36 20.67 7.78 -9.97
C LEU A 36 21.90 7.85 -9.06
N GLN A 37 22.07 8.97 -8.37
CA GLN A 37 23.01 9.04 -7.24
C GLN A 37 22.51 8.10 -6.12
N SER A 38 23.44 7.58 -5.31
CA SER A 38 23.14 6.58 -4.27
C SER A 38 22.03 7.01 -3.32
N PHE A 39 21.97 8.30 -2.96
CA PHE A 39 20.89 8.85 -2.15
C PHE A 39 19.51 8.65 -2.80
N TRP A 40 19.36 9.04 -4.08
CA TRP A 40 18.09 8.93 -4.79
C TRP A 40 17.69 7.48 -5.10
N ALA A 41 18.66 6.60 -5.36
CA ALA A 41 18.39 5.19 -5.50
C ALA A 41 17.87 4.58 -4.18
N ALA A 42 18.49 4.94 -3.05
CA ALA A 42 18.04 4.50 -1.73
C ALA A 42 16.62 5.01 -1.42
N VAL A 43 16.36 6.30 -1.66
CA VAL A 43 15.02 6.90 -1.49
C VAL A 43 13.99 6.13 -2.30
N LEU A 44 14.23 5.90 -3.60
CA LEU A 44 13.29 5.20 -4.47
C LEU A 44 13.04 3.76 -4.01
N ALA A 45 14.10 3.00 -3.72
CA ALA A 45 13.98 1.61 -3.27
C ALA A 45 13.20 1.52 -1.94
N LEU A 46 13.50 2.39 -0.98
CA LEU A 46 12.82 2.43 0.31
C LEU A 46 11.36 2.87 0.16
N THR A 47 11.07 3.85 -0.68
CA THR A 47 9.69 4.28 -0.97
C THR A 47 8.89 3.12 -1.56
N LEU A 48 9.40 2.43 -2.57
CA LEU A 48 8.71 1.27 -3.17
C LEU A 48 8.41 0.19 -2.13
N PHE A 49 9.41 -0.19 -1.35
CA PHE A 49 9.28 -1.19 -0.31
C PHE A 49 8.29 -0.79 0.78
N LYS A 50 8.37 0.45 1.26
CA LYS A 50 7.46 0.97 2.29
C LYS A 50 6.04 1.10 1.78
N THR A 51 5.83 1.60 0.56
CA THR A 51 4.50 1.65 -0.05
C THR A 51 3.86 0.27 -0.12
N ALA A 52 4.61 -0.77 -0.51
CA ALA A 52 4.10 -2.14 -0.56
C ALA A 52 3.68 -2.66 0.84
N GLN A 53 4.41 -2.31 1.91
CA GLN A 53 4.01 -2.63 3.28
C GLN A 53 2.79 -1.85 3.74
N VAL A 54 2.72 -0.55 3.46
CA VAL A 54 1.58 0.31 3.84
C VAL A 54 0.28 -0.17 3.22
N VAL A 55 0.31 -0.66 1.98
CA VAL A 55 -0.86 -1.28 1.32
C VAL A 55 -1.42 -2.44 2.17
N GLU A 56 -0.57 -3.26 2.76
CA GLU A 56 -0.97 -4.38 3.61
C GLU A 56 -1.48 -3.92 4.97
N TYR A 57 -0.82 -2.94 5.57
CA TYR A 57 -1.26 -2.36 6.83
C TYR A 57 -2.64 -1.76 6.70
N VAL A 58 -2.90 -0.95 5.67
CA VAL A 58 -4.22 -0.37 5.42
C VAL A 58 -5.26 -1.46 5.14
N ARG A 59 -4.92 -2.51 4.37
CA ARG A 59 -5.85 -3.61 4.13
C ARG A 59 -6.18 -4.40 5.39
N GLY A 60 -5.17 -4.66 6.22
CA GLY A 60 -5.31 -5.31 7.52
C GLY A 60 -6.15 -4.47 8.49
N ALA A 61 -5.89 -3.16 8.55
CA ALA A 61 -6.62 -2.22 9.41
C ALA A 61 -8.08 -2.05 9.00
N VAL A 62 -8.38 -1.96 7.70
CA VAL A 62 -9.78 -1.96 7.24
C VAL A 62 -10.43 -3.33 7.44
N GLY A 63 -9.68 -4.41 7.24
CA GLY A 63 -10.17 -5.78 7.40
C GLY A 63 -10.40 -6.22 8.85
N SER A 64 -9.80 -5.54 9.83
CA SER A 64 -10.00 -5.82 11.26
C SER A 64 -11.30 -5.22 11.81
N ILE A 65 -11.92 -4.28 11.10
CA ILE A 65 -13.17 -3.64 11.53
C ILE A 65 -14.32 -4.66 11.48
N PRO A 66 -15.06 -4.86 12.60
CA PRO A 66 -16.21 -5.77 12.62
C PRO A 66 -17.24 -5.40 11.55
N LYS A 67 -17.72 -6.40 10.79
CA LYS A 67 -18.71 -6.19 9.71
C LYS A 67 -19.98 -5.45 10.18
N GLY A 68 -20.39 -5.68 11.43
CA GLY A 68 -21.53 -5.02 12.05
C GLY A 68 -21.45 -3.48 12.05
N GLN A 69 -20.25 -2.88 12.04
CA GLN A 69 -20.09 -1.43 11.91
C GLN A 69 -20.60 -0.92 10.55
N SER A 70 -20.25 -1.63 9.47
CA SER A 70 -20.70 -1.30 8.12
C SER A 70 -22.19 -1.57 7.92
N GLU A 71 -22.71 -2.62 8.55
CA GLU A 71 -24.13 -3.00 8.51
C GLU A 71 -25.00 -2.01 9.30
N ALA A 72 -24.60 -1.63 10.51
CA ALA A 72 -25.29 -0.62 11.31
C ALA A 72 -25.32 0.74 10.60
N ALA A 73 -24.20 1.15 10.01
CA ALA A 73 -24.10 2.37 9.23
C ALA A 73 -25.03 2.35 8.00
N MET A 74 -25.20 1.18 7.38
CA MET A 74 -26.15 1.00 6.27
C MET A 74 -27.61 1.05 6.75
N ALA A 75 -27.92 0.49 7.91
CA ALA A 75 -29.26 0.49 8.49
C ALA A 75 -29.78 1.90 8.81
N ILE A 76 -28.89 2.84 9.15
CA ILE A 76 -29.24 4.25 9.38
C ILE A 76 -29.18 5.11 8.11
N GLY A 77 -29.09 4.49 6.92
CA GLY A 77 -29.18 5.17 5.63
C GLY A 77 -27.90 5.80 5.10
N LEU A 78 -26.72 5.50 5.65
CA LEU A 78 -25.46 6.05 5.14
C LEU A 78 -25.07 5.43 3.78
N THR A 79 -24.77 6.29 2.81
CA THR A 79 -24.20 5.89 1.52
C THR A 79 -22.82 5.25 1.70
N PHE A 80 -22.34 4.51 0.70
CA PHE A 80 -21.01 3.88 0.75
C PHE A 80 -19.87 4.85 1.11
N ARG A 81 -19.88 6.06 0.54
CA ARG A 81 -18.87 7.09 0.86
C ARG A 81 -18.97 7.55 2.31
N GLN A 82 -20.18 7.83 2.80
CA GLN A 82 -20.40 8.23 4.19
C GLN A 82 -19.99 7.12 5.18
N ARG A 83 -20.31 5.86 4.87
CA ARG A 83 -19.88 4.71 5.68
C ARG A 83 -18.35 4.62 5.76
N LEU A 84 -17.67 4.74 4.62
CA LEU A 84 -16.21 4.75 4.60
C LEU A 84 -15.63 5.92 5.40
N THR A 85 -16.12 7.15 5.18
CA THR A 85 -15.55 8.37 5.77
C THR A 85 -15.86 8.52 7.26
N TYR A 86 -17.08 8.20 7.71
CA TYR A 86 -17.51 8.48 9.09
C TYR A 86 -17.42 7.28 10.03
N VAL A 87 -17.38 6.05 9.49
CA VAL A 87 -17.41 4.84 10.31
C VAL A 87 -16.13 4.03 10.13
N ILE A 88 -15.82 3.61 8.91
CA ILE A 88 -14.72 2.66 8.67
C ILE A 88 -13.34 3.33 8.81
N PHE A 89 -13.08 4.43 8.10
CA PHE A 89 -11.76 5.07 8.15
C PHE A 89 -11.35 5.55 9.54
N PRO A 90 -12.20 6.27 10.31
CA PRO A 90 -11.80 6.72 11.64
C PRO A 90 -11.47 5.58 12.60
N GLN A 91 -12.06 4.40 12.41
CA GLN A 91 -11.73 3.20 13.18
C GLN A 91 -10.46 2.52 12.67
N ALA A 92 -10.24 2.45 11.35
CA ALA A 92 -9.05 1.85 10.76
C ALA A 92 -7.75 2.66 11.00
N PHE A 93 -7.87 3.95 11.36
CA PHE A 93 -6.73 4.79 11.73
C PHE A 93 -6.32 4.69 13.21
N ARG A 94 -7.12 4.03 14.06
CA ARG A 94 -6.80 3.80 15.47
C ARG A 94 -5.96 2.54 15.63
#